data_AF-A0ABD3ZPN6-F1
#
_entry.id   AF-A0ABD3ZPN6-F1
#
_cell.length_a   1.000
_cell.length_b   1.000
_cell.length_c   1.000
_cell.angle_alpha   90.00
_cell.angle_beta   90.00
_cell.angle_gamma   90.00
#
_symmetry.space_group_name_H-M   'P 1'
#
loop_
_entity.id
_entity.type
_entity.pdbx_description
1 polymer ?
#
loop_
_entity_poly.entity_id
_entity_poly.type
_entity_poly.pdbx_seq_one_letter_code
_entity_poly.pdbx_strand_id
1 'polypeptide(L)'
;MKAVILCGGKGTRMSEVTNDIPKPLAMIGGKPILWHIMKIYQYYGVNEFILLLGYKGEKIKEYFLDYEWKHNSLTLDSSTGEVQMLGQPETWKITFLETGEDTLTAGRILQAKDYIGDETFLLTYGDGLANINLFHLISYHQTKGAAATVTGIDKVSQFGTLTVEDGMAKTFSEKTSSDGNHQRRILRSQSKGFRLFAEGRKYDVRR
;
A
#
# COMPACT_ATOMS: atom_id res chain seq x y z
N MET A 1 15.86 -6.16 -0.77
CA MET A 1 14.86 -5.22 -0.19
C MET A 1 13.47 -5.74 -0.49
N LYS A 2 12.62 -5.80 0.53
CA LYS A 2 11.26 -6.35 0.46
C LYS A 2 10.22 -5.23 0.58
N ALA A 3 9.03 -5.47 0.03
CA ALA A 3 7.86 -4.62 0.22
C ALA A 3 6.78 -5.35 1.02
N VAL A 4 6.48 -4.82 2.20
CA VAL A 4 5.38 -5.26 3.06
C VAL A 4 4.13 -4.46 2.69
N ILE A 5 3.02 -5.15 2.41
CA ILE A 5 1.78 -4.52 1.97
C ILE A 5 0.64 -4.93 2.90
N LEU A 6 -0.03 -3.94 3.49
CA LEU A 6 -1.19 -4.16 4.35
C LEU A 6 -2.42 -4.47 3.52
N CYS A 7 -2.89 -5.72 3.59
CA CYS A 7 -4.01 -6.23 2.81
C CYS A 7 -5.22 -6.68 3.65
N GLY A 8 -5.09 -6.79 4.96
CA GLY A 8 -6.10 -7.43 5.82
C GLY A 8 -7.21 -6.55 6.40
N GLY A 9 -7.34 -5.28 5.99
CA GLY A 9 -8.34 -4.37 6.57
C GLY A 9 -9.76 -4.58 6.05
N LYS A 10 -10.76 -4.64 6.94
CA LYS A 10 -12.20 -4.85 6.63
C LYS A 10 -12.83 -3.82 5.68
N GLY A 11 -12.19 -2.67 5.48
CA GLY A 11 -12.66 -1.72 4.48
C GLY A 11 -13.98 -0.99 4.81
N THR A 12 -14.36 -0.89 6.09
CA THR A 12 -15.66 -0.37 6.58
C THR A 12 -16.07 1.03 6.09
N ARG A 13 -15.13 1.89 5.65
CA ARG A 13 -15.42 3.25 5.15
C ARG A 13 -15.80 3.34 3.66
N MET A 14 -16.01 2.22 2.98
CA MET A 14 -16.31 2.17 1.53
C MET A 14 -17.32 1.05 1.23
N SER A 15 -18.23 0.81 2.18
CA SER A 15 -19.18 -0.30 2.22
C SER A 15 -20.31 -0.22 1.18
N GLU A 16 -20.31 0.78 0.29
CA GLU A 16 -21.39 0.96 -0.69
C GLU A 16 -21.10 0.34 -2.07
N VAL A 17 -19.87 -0.13 -2.35
CA VAL A 17 -19.49 -0.58 -3.71
C VAL A 17 -18.97 -2.03 -3.77
N THR A 18 -18.54 -2.64 -2.67
CA THR A 18 -17.83 -3.94 -2.72
C THR A 18 -18.10 -4.82 -1.49
N ASN A 19 -19.35 -5.29 -1.33
CA ASN A 19 -19.65 -6.25 -0.24
C ASN A 19 -18.85 -7.55 -0.38
N ASP A 20 -18.42 -7.90 -1.60
CA ASP A 20 -17.75 -9.17 -1.84
C ASP A 20 -16.26 -9.14 -2.20
N ILE A 21 -15.64 -7.98 -2.38
CA ILE A 21 -14.25 -7.89 -2.86
C ILE A 21 -13.38 -7.12 -1.83
N PRO A 22 -12.24 -7.67 -1.36
CA PRO A 22 -11.36 -6.93 -0.47
C PRO A 22 -10.79 -5.70 -1.18
N LYS A 23 -10.61 -4.59 -0.46
CA LYS A 23 -10.17 -3.31 -1.04
C LYS A 23 -8.92 -3.38 -1.94
N PRO A 24 -7.87 -4.15 -1.58
CA PRO A 24 -6.72 -4.30 -2.47
C PRO A 24 -7.06 -4.87 -3.85
N LEU A 25 -8.20 -5.58 -3.98
CA LEU A 25 -8.70 -6.11 -5.23
C LEU A 25 -9.71 -5.21 -5.96
N ALA A 26 -9.94 -3.98 -5.49
CA ALA A 26 -10.76 -3.02 -6.24
C ALA A 26 -10.10 -2.72 -7.60
N MET A 27 -10.89 -2.68 -8.68
CA MET A 27 -10.40 -2.63 -10.05
C MET A 27 -10.16 -1.19 -10.53
N ILE A 28 -9.02 -0.96 -11.19
CA ILE A 28 -8.66 0.28 -11.88
C ILE A 28 -8.05 -0.11 -13.23
N GLY A 29 -8.64 0.37 -14.33
CA GLY A 29 -8.13 0.07 -15.68
C GLY A 29 -7.98 -1.43 -15.97
N GLY A 30 -8.94 -2.25 -15.51
CA GLY A 30 -8.94 -3.70 -15.74
C GLY A 30 -7.98 -4.52 -14.85
N LYS A 31 -7.26 -3.89 -13.92
CA LYS A 31 -6.39 -4.58 -12.96
C LYS A 31 -6.65 -4.10 -11.52
N PRO A 32 -6.43 -4.94 -10.49
CA PRO A 32 -6.66 -4.52 -9.12
C PRO A 32 -5.64 -3.50 -8.62
N ILE A 33 -6.00 -2.67 -7.62
CA ILE A 33 -5.10 -1.69 -7.00
C ILE A 33 -3.79 -2.34 -6.54
N LEU A 34 -3.89 -3.51 -5.89
CA LEU A 34 -2.72 -4.23 -5.40
C LEU A 34 -1.76 -4.62 -6.52
N TRP A 35 -2.27 -5.01 -7.69
CA TRP A 35 -1.47 -5.28 -8.88
C TRP A 35 -0.71 -4.02 -9.31
N HIS A 36 -1.37 -2.87 -9.40
CA HIS A 36 -0.74 -1.59 -9.76
C HIS A 36 0.36 -1.20 -8.78
N ILE A 37 0.10 -1.36 -7.48
CA ILE A 37 1.11 -1.12 -6.42
C ILE A 37 2.33 -2.01 -6.69
N MET A 38 2.13 -3.31 -6.89
CA MET A 38 3.24 -4.25 -7.12
C MET A 38 4.01 -3.93 -8.41
N LYS A 39 3.34 -3.58 -9.52
CA LYS A 39 4.02 -3.17 -10.76
C LYS A 39 4.85 -1.90 -10.60
N ILE A 40 4.35 -0.90 -9.85
CA ILE A 40 5.13 0.29 -9.52
C ILE A 40 6.40 -0.10 -8.76
N TYR A 41 6.30 -1.00 -7.78
CA TYR A 41 7.45 -1.44 -6.99
C TYR A 41 8.46 -2.25 -7.84
N GLN A 42 7.98 -3.15 -8.70
CA GLN A 42 8.84 -3.89 -9.65
C GLN A 42 9.57 -2.96 -10.60
N TYR A 43 8.92 -1.90 -11.10
CA TYR A 43 9.58 -0.88 -11.93
C TYR A 43 10.78 -0.23 -11.21
N TYR A 44 10.70 -0.06 -9.89
CA TYR A 44 11.81 0.41 -9.05
C TYR A 44 12.73 -0.72 -8.54
N GLY A 45 12.64 -1.93 -9.10
CA GLY A 45 13.50 -3.07 -8.76
C GLY A 45 13.10 -3.85 -7.51
N VAL A 46 11.92 -3.60 -6.93
CA VAL A 46 11.43 -4.32 -5.75
C VAL A 46 10.47 -5.43 -6.18
N ASN A 47 10.97 -6.66 -6.17
CA ASN A 47 10.25 -7.84 -6.68
C ASN A 47 9.79 -8.82 -5.58
N GLU A 48 10.19 -8.61 -4.31
CA GLU A 48 9.79 -9.47 -3.19
C GLU A 48 8.75 -8.76 -2.31
N PHE A 49 7.59 -9.39 -2.16
CA PHE A 49 6.41 -8.84 -1.51
C PHE A 49 5.96 -9.73 -0.34
N ILE A 50 5.60 -9.11 0.77
CA ILE A 50 4.95 -9.76 1.91
C ILE A 50 3.57 -9.12 2.08
N LEU A 51 2.53 -9.86 1.70
CA LEU A 51 1.15 -9.41 1.81
C LEU A 51 0.61 -9.81 3.18
N LEU A 52 0.25 -8.82 3.99
CA LEU A 52 -0.30 -9.02 5.33
C LEU A 52 -1.81 -9.19 5.24
N LEU A 53 -2.26 -10.45 5.17
CA LEU A 53 -3.65 -10.84 4.94
C LEU A 53 -4.49 -10.81 6.22
N GLY A 54 -5.79 -10.69 6.03
CA GLY A 54 -6.81 -10.64 7.08
C GLY A 54 -8.17 -10.85 6.44
N TYR A 55 -9.08 -9.88 6.56
CA TYR A 55 -10.40 -9.97 5.94
C TYR A 55 -10.32 -10.28 4.43
N LYS A 56 -10.94 -11.41 4.04
CA LYS A 56 -10.99 -11.92 2.66
C LYS A 56 -9.62 -12.15 2.01
N GLY A 57 -8.64 -12.60 2.79
CA GLY A 57 -7.28 -12.92 2.32
C GLY A 57 -7.24 -14.01 1.25
N GLU A 58 -8.18 -14.95 1.27
CA GLU A 58 -8.34 -16.03 0.29
C GLU A 58 -8.51 -15.50 -1.14
N LYS A 59 -9.32 -14.45 -1.33
CA LYS A 59 -9.52 -13.85 -2.66
C LYS A 59 -8.25 -13.24 -3.22
N ILE A 60 -7.38 -12.71 -2.35
CA ILE A 60 -6.07 -12.18 -2.75
C ILE A 60 -5.17 -13.33 -3.19
N LYS A 61 -5.15 -14.45 -2.46
CA LYS A 61 -4.41 -15.66 -2.85
C LYS A 61 -4.89 -16.18 -4.21
N GLU A 62 -6.20 -16.36 -4.37
CA GLU A 62 -6.82 -16.82 -5.62
C GLU A 62 -6.41 -15.94 -6.81
N TYR A 63 -6.47 -14.61 -6.67
CA TYR A 63 -6.07 -13.70 -7.74
C TYR A 63 -4.64 -13.93 -8.24
N PHE A 64 -3.68 -14.09 -7.33
CA PHE A 64 -2.27 -14.23 -7.68
C PHE A 64 -1.88 -15.67 -8.06
N LEU A 65 -2.50 -16.69 -7.44
CA LEU A 65 -2.30 -18.09 -7.83
C LEU A 65 -2.86 -18.36 -9.23
N ASP A 66 -3.96 -17.70 -9.59
CA ASP A 66 -4.56 -17.84 -10.92
C ASP A 66 -4.00 -16.85 -11.95
N TYR A 67 -3.07 -15.97 -11.56
CA TYR A 67 -2.70 -14.83 -12.37
C TYR A 67 -2.15 -15.24 -13.73
N GLU A 68 -1.21 -16.18 -13.77
CA GLU A 68 -0.45 -16.52 -14.98
C GLU A 68 -1.36 -17.04 -16.09
N TRP A 69 -2.20 -18.03 -15.80
CA TRP A 69 -3.05 -18.67 -16.82
C TRP A 69 -4.26 -17.81 -17.21
N LYS A 70 -4.71 -16.90 -16.34
CA LYS A 70 -5.79 -15.94 -16.67
C LYS A 70 -5.33 -14.78 -17.55
N HIS A 71 -4.03 -14.48 -17.57
CA HIS A 71 -3.49 -13.30 -18.24
C HIS A 71 -2.49 -13.58 -19.36
N ASN A 72 -2.08 -14.83 -19.54
CA ASN A 72 -1.22 -15.25 -20.64
C ASN A 72 -1.96 -16.25 -21.53
N SER A 73 -1.60 -16.27 -22.82
CA SER A 73 -1.98 -17.36 -23.71
C SER A 73 -1.29 -18.66 -23.27
N LEU A 74 -1.97 -19.79 -23.43
CA LEU A 74 -1.46 -21.11 -23.10
C LEU A 74 -1.82 -22.15 -24.17
N THR A 75 -1.00 -23.19 -24.29
CA THR A 75 -1.32 -24.42 -25.01
C THR A 75 -1.64 -25.51 -24.00
N LEU A 76 -2.75 -26.22 -24.21
CA LEU A 76 -3.13 -27.42 -23.45
C LEU A 76 -3.10 -28.62 -24.41
N ASP A 77 -2.23 -29.58 -24.15
CA ASP A 77 -2.27 -30.89 -24.79
C ASP A 77 -3.16 -31.82 -23.95
N SER A 78 -4.36 -32.11 -24.43
CA SER A 78 -5.32 -32.96 -23.71
C SER A 78 -4.93 -34.45 -23.68
N SER A 79 -3.99 -34.88 -24.52
CA SER A 79 -3.52 -36.26 -24.55
C SER A 79 -2.47 -36.54 -23.47
N THR A 80 -1.66 -35.54 -23.11
CA THR A 80 -0.62 -35.63 -22.08
C THR A 80 -1.00 -34.92 -20.77
N GLY A 81 -1.95 -33.98 -20.82
CA GLY A 81 -2.28 -33.07 -19.72
C GLY A 81 -1.27 -31.92 -19.57
N GLU A 82 -0.33 -31.76 -20.50
CA GLU A 82 0.69 -30.71 -20.44
C GLU A 82 0.07 -29.34 -20.70
N VAL A 83 0.44 -28.38 -19.84
CA VAL A 83 0.05 -26.98 -19.97
C VAL A 83 1.32 -26.14 -20.15
N GLN A 84 1.43 -25.49 -21.30
CA GLN A 84 2.54 -24.60 -21.63
C GLN A 84 2.07 -23.15 -21.67
N MET A 85 2.65 -22.28 -20.84
CA MET A 85 2.44 -20.83 -20.93
C MET A 85 3.23 -20.25 -22.11
N LEU A 86 2.60 -19.39 -22.92
CA LEU A 86 3.21 -18.76 -24.10
C LEU A 86 3.72 -17.33 -23.84
N GLY A 87 3.42 -16.76 -22.67
CA GLY A 87 3.83 -15.42 -22.26
C GLY A 87 5.12 -15.41 -21.42
N GLN A 88 5.66 -14.21 -21.19
CA GLN A 88 6.73 -14.04 -20.20
C GLN A 88 6.12 -14.08 -18.79
N PRO A 89 6.64 -14.93 -17.89
CA PRO A 89 6.11 -15.02 -16.53
C PRO A 89 6.41 -13.75 -15.75
N GLU A 90 5.52 -13.40 -14.83
CA GLU A 90 5.83 -12.34 -13.88
C GLU A 90 6.91 -12.79 -12.88
N THR A 91 7.73 -11.84 -12.44
CA THR A 91 8.93 -12.13 -11.63
C THR A 91 8.76 -11.84 -10.14
N TRP A 92 7.54 -11.54 -9.68
CA TRP A 92 7.29 -11.27 -8.27
C TRP A 92 7.41 -12.53 -7.41
N LYS A 93 8.06 -12.39 -6.25
CA LYS A 93 8.05 -13.37 -5.17
C LYS A 93 7.10 -12.88 -4.09
N ILE A 94 5.99 -13.60 -3.87
CA ILE A 94 4.93 -13.17 -2.97
C ILE A 94 4.84 -14.12 -1.77
N THR A 95 4.93 -13.58 -0.56
CA THR A 95 4.57 -14.27 0.68
C THR A 95 3.18 -13.82 1.12
N PHE A 96 2.24 -14.76 1.22
CA PHE A 96 0.89 -14.53 1.73
C PHE A 96 0.85 -14.84 3.22
N LEU A 97 1.02 -13.82 4.07
CA LEU A 97 1.08 -14.00 5.51
C LEU A 97 -0.30 -13.78 6.14
N GLU A 98 -0.86 -14.84 6.74
CA GLU A 98 -2.09 -14.73 7.52
C GLU A 98 -1.82 -14.01 8.84
N THR A 99 -2.29 -12.77 8.96
CA THR A 99 -2.05 -11.95 10.15
C THR A 99 -3.29 -11.80 11.04
N GLY A 100 -4.37 -12.52 10.75
CA GLY A 100 -5.63 -12.50 11.49
C GLY A 100 -6.58 -11.38 11.07
N GLU A 101 -7.89 -11.58 11.23
CA GLU A 101 -8.90 -10.62 10.77
C GLU A 101 -8.94 -9.34 11.63
N ASP A 102 -8.84 -9.49 12.95
CA ASP A 102 -8.99 -8.38 13.90
C ASP A 102 -7.66 -7.72 14.30
N THR A 103 -6.55 -8.21 13.76
CA THR A 103 -5.22 -7.64 14.05
C THR A 103 -5.08 -6.24 13.48
N LEU A 104 -4.64 -5.30 14.31
CA LEU A 104 -4.37 -3.92 13.89
C LEU A 104 -3.02 -3.82 13.16
N THR A 105 -2.83 -2.73 12.42
CA THR A 105 -1.66 -2.49 11.55
C THR A 105 -0.31 -2.86 12.17
N ALA A 106 0.01 -2.35 13.38
CA ALA A 106 1.28 -2.63 14.04
C ALA A 106 1.47 -4.12 14.37
N GLY A 107 0.40 -4.78 14.82
CA GLY A 107 0.42 -6.22 15.11
C GLY A 107 0.69 -7.06 13.86
N ARG A 108 0.11 -6.67 12.72
CA ARG A 108 0.35 -7.36 11.44
C ARG A 108 1.81 -7.23 11.01
N ILE A 109 2.39 -6.05 11.14
CA ILE A 109 3.80 -5.78 10.80
C ILE A 109 4.72 -6.58 11.72
N LEU A 110 4.41 -6.63 13.03
CA LEU A 110 5.19 -7.41 13.99
C LEU A 110 5.22 -8.91 13.66
N GLN A 111 4.09 -9.48 13.23
CA GLN A 111 4.02 -10.89 12.79
C GLN A 111 4.84 -11.16 11.53
N ALA A 112 5.12 -10.15 10.72
CA ALA A 112 5.94 -10.26 9.52
C ALA A 112 7.45 -10.21 9.80
N LYS A 113 7.86 -9.95 11.05
CA LYS A 113 9.25 -9.69 11.43
C LYS A 113 10.24 -10.75 10.90
N ASP A 114 9.93 -12.02 11.08
CA ASP A 114 10.84 -13.10 10.67
C ASP A 114 10.93 -13.25 9.15
N TYR A 115 9.86 -12.91 8.43
CA TYR A 115 9.84 -12.88 6.97
C TYR A 115 10.58 -11.68 6.39
N ILE A 116 10.59 -10.55 7.11
CA ILE A 116 11.35 -9.35 6.77
C ILE A 116 12.84 -9.60 7.01
N GLY A 117 13.21 -10.11 8.18
CA GLY A 117 14.59 -10.26 8.64
C GLY A 117 15.19 -8.94 9.15
N ASP A 118 16.52 -8.89 9.26
CA ASP A 118 17.25 -7.70 9.72
C ASP A 118 17.53 -6.67 8.60
N GLU A 119 16.73 -6.69 7.54
CA GLU A 119 16.85 -5.79 6.40
C GLU A 119 15.94 -4.56 6.52
N THR A 120 16.34 -3.49 5.85
CA THR A 120 15.47 -2.36 5.56
C THR A 120 14.36 -2.77 4.57
N PHE A 121 13.12 -2.36 4.85
CA PHE A 121 11.96 -2.72 4.02
C PHE A 121 11.03 -1.54 3.75
N LEU A 122 10.28 -1.65 2.66
CA LEU A 122 9.20 -0.74 2.32
C LEU A 122 7.90 -1.24 2.95
N LEU A 123 7.07 -0.35 3.48
CA LEU A 123 5.72 -0.64 3.96
C LEU A 123 4.71 0.30 3.32
N THR A 124 3.62 -0.25 2.79
CA THR A 124 2.50 0.55 2.24
C THR A 124 1.15 -0.09 2.57
N TYR A 125 0.09 0.70 2.44
CA TYR A 125 -1.26 0.17 2.34
C TYR A 125 -1.52 -0.43 0.96
N GLY A 126 -2.30 -1.51 0.92
CA GLY A 126 -2.75 -2.15 -0.33
C GLY A 126 -3.90 -1.44 -1.04
N ASP A 127 -4.37 -0.29 -0.54
CA ASP A 127 -5.47 0.49 -1.12
C ASP A 127 -5.07 1.90 -1.60
N GLY A 128 -3.76 2.22 -1.60
CA GLY A 128 -3.25 3.56 -1.92
C GLY A 128 -2.29 3.59 -3.12
N LEU A 129 -2.72 4.24 -4.20
CA LEU A 129 -1.87 4.58 -5.34
C LEU A 129 -1.29 5.99 -5.21
N ALA A 130 -0.05 6.14 -5.61
CA ALA A 130 0.64 7.42 -5.68
C ALA A 130 1.83 7.32 -6.65
N ASN A 131 2.16 8.43 -7.30
CA ASN A 131 3.31 8.59 -8.20
C ASN A 131 4.62 8.87 -7.43
N ILE A 132 4.85 8.14 -6.33
CA ILE A 132 6.03 8.33 -5.48
C ILE A 132 7.27 7.78 -6.20
N ASN A 133 8.32 8.59 -6.27
CA ASN A 133 9.63 8.13 -6.72
C ASN A 133 10.31 7.30 -5.62
N LEU A 134 10.27 5.96 -5.76
CA LEU A 134 10.82 5.06 -4.74
C LEU A 134 12.35 5.09 -4.71
N PHE A 135 13.04 5.31 -5.83
CA PHE A 135 14.50 5.47 -5.82
C PHE A 135 14.92 6.64 -4.93
N HIS A 136 14.28 7.81 -5.10
CA HIS A 136 14.58 8.96 -4.25
C HIS A 136 14.22 8.69 -2.78
N LEU A 137 13.08 8.06 -2.50
CA LEU A 137 12.67 7.73 -1.13
C LEU A 137 13.68 6.80 -0.44
N ILE A 138 14.14 5.76 -1.14
CA ILE A 138 15.13 4.79 -0.65
C ILE A 138 16.46 5.50 -0.40
N SER A 139 16.98 6.24 -1.38
CA SER A 139 18.24 6.98 -1.26
C SER A 139 18.20 8.01 -0.14
N TYR A 140 17.07 8.71 0.02
CA TYR A 140 16.87 9.67 1.11
C TYR A 140 16.94 8.99 2.47
N HIS A 141 16.24 7.86 2.65
CA HIS A 141 16.29 7.12 3.91
C HIS A 141 17.71 6.63 4.22
N GLN A 142 18.37 6.01 3.25
CA GLN A 142 19.75 5.52 3.39
C GLN A 142 20.72 6.65 3.78
N THR A 143 20.56 7.84 3.19
CA THR A 143 21.40 9.00 3.50
C THR A 143 21.14 9.56 4.89
N LYS A 144 19.89 9.53 5.37
CA LYS A 144 19.52 10.05 6.69
C LYS A 144 19.86 9.09 7.83
N GLY A 145 19.90 7.79 7.59
CA GLY A 145 20.14 6.77 8.62
C GLY A 145 19.10 6.79 9.75
N ALA A 146 17.90 7.29 9.46
CA ALA A 146 16.81 7.34 10.43
C ALA A 146 16.15 5.95 10.58
N ALA A 147 15.56 5.66 11.74
CA ALA A 147 14.84 4.40 11.95
C ALA A 147 13.65 4.21 10.99
N ALA A 148 13.04 5.32 10.57
CA ALA A 148 11.94 5.31 9.61
C ALA A 148 11.90 6.60 8.77
N THR A 149 11.41 6.47 7.53
CA THR A 149 11.07 7.59 6.65
C THR A 149 9.60 7.46 6.23
N VAL A 150 8.85 8.56 6.24
CA VAL A 150 7.43 8.57 5.88
C VAL A 150 7.18 9.57 4.76
N THR A 151 6.41 9.16 3.75
CA THR A 151 5.93 10.08 2.71
C THR A 151 4.67 10.80 3.20
N GLY A 152 4.73 12.13 3.33
CA GLY A 152 3.57 12.98 3.58
C GLY A 152 2.97 13.51 2.27
N ILE A 153 1.68 13.84 2.30
CA ILE A 153 1.01 14.60 1.25
C ILE A 153 0.41 15.87 1.85
N ASP A 154 0.46 16.96 1.11
CA ASP A 154 -0.30 18.16 1.47
C ASP A 154 -1.76 17.94 1.12
N LYS A 155 -2.60 17.83 2.15
CA LYS A 155 -4.05 17.73 1.95
C LYS A 155 -4.56 19.09 1.48
N VAL A 156 -4.90 19.18 0.20
CA VAL A 156 -5.67 20.30 -0.31
C VAL A 156 -7.06 20.20 0.31
N SER A 157 -7.41 21.11 1.23
CA SER A 157 -8.79 21.26 1.70
C SER A 157 -9.73 21.33 0.50
N GLN A 158 -10.75 20.48 0.48
CA GLN A 158 -11.82 20.48 -0.54
C GLN A 158 -12.79 21.65 -0.34
N PHE A 159 -12.65 22.36 0.79
CA PHE A 159 -13.52 23.46 1.19
C PHE A 159 -12.71 24.77 1.20
N GLY A 160 -13.32 25.83 0.67
CA GLY A 160 -12.83 27.18 0.84
C GLY A 160 -12.79 27.55 2.32
N THR A 161 -11.89 28.46 2.69
CA THR A 161 -11.76 28.88 4.08
C THR A 161 -12.66 30.10 4.31
N LEU A 162 -13.61 29.99 5.24
CA LEU A 162 -14.45 31.08 5.70
C LEU A 162 -13.84 31.68 6.97
N THR A 163 -13.47 32.96 6.94
CA THR A 163 -13.07 33.69 8.15
C THR A 163 -14.31 34.33 8.76
N VAL A 164 -14.53 34.10 10.06
CA VAL A 164 -15.68 34.65 10.81
C VAL A 164 -15.14 35.50 11.95
N GLU A 165 -15.61 36.75 12.03
CA GLU A 165 -15.35 37.67 13.15
C GLU A 165 -16.70 38.17 13.68
N ASP A 166 -16.87 38.19 15.00
CA ASP A 166 -18.10 38.60 15.68
C ASP A 166 -19.37 37.88 15.17
N GLY A 167 -19.24 36.61 14.83
CA GLY A 167 -20.34 35.79 14.29
C GLY A 167 -20.74 36.12 12.85
N MET A 168 -20.02 37.03 12.18
CA MET A 168 -20.27 37.43 10.80
C MET A 168 -19.16 36.91 9.87
N ALA A 169 -19.55 36.33 8.73
CA ALA A 169 -18.62 35.93 7.68
C ALA A 169 -17.93 37.17 7.09
N LYS A 170 -16.60 37.23 7.18
CA LYS A 170 -15.77 38.35 6.69
C LYS A 170 -15.17 38.09 5.31
N THR A 171 -14.60 36.90 5.12
CA THR A 171 -13.95 36.53 3.86
C THR A 171 -14.16 35.06 3.56
N PHE A 172 -14.38 34.75 2.29
CA PHE A 172 -14.35 33.39 1.77
C PHE A 172 -13.20 33.31 0.77
N SER A 173 -12.21 32.47 1.06
CA SER A 173 -11.10 32.19 0.13
C SER A 173 -11.32 30.83 -0.51
N GLU A 174 -11.71 30.85 -1.79
CA GLU A 174 -11.71 29.69 -2.66
C GLU A 174 -10.28 29.43 -3.15
N LYS A 175 -9.86 28.17 -3.23
CA LYS A 175 -8.43 27.87 -3.35
C LYS A 175 -7.85 28.18 -4.73
N THR A 176 -6.78 28.97 -4.74
CA THR A 176 -5.70 28.92 -5.74
C THR A 176 -4.66 27.87 -5.29
N SER A 177 -4.09 27.15 -6.25
CA SER A 177 -3.33 25.90 -6.08
C SER A 177 -1.99 26.01 -5.31
N SER A 178 -1.62 27.17 -4.79
CA SER A 178 -0.30 27.43 -4.21
C SER A 178 -0.41 28.46 -3.09
N ASP A 179 -0.51 28.00 -1.85
CA ASP A 179 -0.01 28.74 -0.68
C ASP A 179 0.13 27.77 0.50
N GLY A 180 1.38 27.35 0.72
CA GLY A 180 1.79 26.55 1.86
C GLY A 180 1.98 27.46 3.07
N ASN A 181 0.99 27.52 3.95
CA ASN A 181 1.16 28.13 5.27
C ASN A 181 0.99 27.08 6.38
N HIS A 182 2.07 26.91 7.13
CA HIS A 182 2.29 25.87 8.11
C HIS A 182 1.46 26.12 9.37
N GLN A 183 0.38 25.36 9.57
CA GLN A 183 -0.22 25.21 10.90
C GLN A 183 0.25 23.91 11.54
N ARG A 184 1.19 24.04 12.49
CA ARG A 184 1.52 23.00 13.47
C ARG A 184 0.30 22.74 14.33
N ARG A 185 -0.50 21.75 13.95
CA ARG A 185 -1.61 21.24 14.75
C ARG A 185 -1.43 19.74 14.87
N ILE A 186 -1.40 19.25 16.11
CA ILE A 186 -1.26 17.83 16.49
C ILE A 186 -2.20 17.01 15.61
N LEU A 187 -1.63 16.26 14.67
CA LEU A 187 -2.38 15.49 13.69
C LEU A 187 -2.94 14.25 14.37
N ARG A 188 -4.20 14.33 14.84
CA ARG A 188 -5.08 13.15 14.75
C ARG A 188 -5.31 12.91 13.26
N SER A 189 -4.44 12.09 12.65
CA SER A 189 -4.49 11.79 11.22
C SER A 189 -5.73 10.97 10.88
N GLN A 190 -6.74 11.65 10.36
CA GLN A 190 -7.81 11.08 9.55
C GLN A 190 -7.45 11.28 8.06
N SER A 191 -6.46 10.55 7.55
CA SER A 191 -6.25 10.36 6.11
C SER A 191 -5.46 9.09 5.84
N LYS A 192 -5.98 8.26 4.96
CA LYS A 192 -5.33 7.06 4.41
C LYS A 192 -4.21 7.46 3.45
N GLY A 193 -3.08 6.76 3.55
CA GLY A 193 -1.92 6.97 2.69
C GLY A 193 -0.64 7.20 3.46
N PHE A 194 -0.31 6.33 4.41
CA PHE A 194 1.05 6.24 4.95
C PHE A 194 1.80 5.17 4.17
N ARG A 195 2.93 5.56 3.56
CA ARG A 195 3.99 4.63 3.22
C ARG A 195 5.09 4.82 4.25
N LEU A 196 5.31 3.79 5.04
CA LEU A 196 6.34 3.77 6.07
C LEU A 196 7.53 3.06 5.46
N PHE A 197 8.70 3.64 5.58
CA PHE A 197 9.95 2.94 5.39
C PHE A 197 10.46 2.67 6.79
N ALA A 198 10.74 1.41 7.15
CA ALA A 198 11.23 1.09 8.48
C ALA A 198 12.45 0.16 8.37
N GLU A 199 13.45 0.42 9.21
CA GLU A 199 14.55 -0.50 9.41
C GLU A 199 14.09 -1.69 10.28
N GLY A 200 14.42 -2.92 9.89
CA GLY A 200 14.20 -4.12 10.69
C GLY A 200 15.09 -4.25 11.93
N ARG A 201 15.87 -3.22 12.29
CA ARG A 201 16.79 -3.28 13.43
C ARG A 201 16.05 -3.39 14.75
N LYS A 202 16.60 -4.20 15.66
CA LYS A 202 16.16 -4.27 17.06
C LYS A 202 16.34 -2.91 17.73
N TYR A 203 15.28 -2.13 17.81
CA TYR A 203 15.22 -1.00 18.74
C TYR A 203 14.72 -1.53 20.09
N ASP A 204 15.57 -1.46 21.12
CA ASP A 204 15.15 -1.66 22.49
C ASP A 204 14.24 -0.48 22.86
N VAL A 205 12.94 -0.76 23.00
CA VAL A 205 11.91 0.26 23.29
C VAL A 205 11.90 0.66 24.78
N ARG A 206 12.97 0.33 25.52
CA ARG A 206 13.19 0.75 26.90
C ARG A 206 14.19 1.89 26.96
N ARG A 207 13.81 3.07 26.47
CA ARG A 207 14.39 4.37 26.87
C ARG A 207 13.49 5.52 26.47
#